data_AF-A0A8T7AS83-F1
#
_entry.id   AF-A0A8T7AS83-F1
#
_cell.length_a   1.000
_cell.length_b   1.000
_cell.length_c   1.000
_cell.angle_alpha   90.00
_cell.angle_beta   90.00
_cell.angle_gamma   90.00
#
_symmetry.space_group_name_H-M   'P 1'
#
loop_
_entity.id
_entity.type
_entity.pdbx_description
1 polymer ?
#
loop_
_entity_poly.entity_id
_entity_poly.type
_entity_poly.pdbx_seq_one_letter_code
_entity_poly.pdbx_strand_id
1 'polypeptide(L)'
;MSEGVDLSQIRGDWKFHMDYVQNAIEQTLIRQRKYWAELDNDAGIGESVQAQNKLWSDLKAGANDKGTISTTDGVMEEFIAACRASKEICDAYEDKDGSETVEEFAETCRQARALCDDLEMMKGQRPPEH
;
A
#
# COMPACT_ATOMS: atom_id res chain seq x y z
N MET A 1 2.84 -30.97 23.18
CA MET A 1 3.84 -30.21 22.42
C MET A 1 3.10 -29.62 21.24
N SER A 2 3.03 -28.30 21.13
CA SER A 2 2.43 -27.66 19.95
C SER A 2 3.40 -27.93 18.81
N GLU A 3 3.02 -28.79 17.87
CA GLU A 3 3.74 -28.91 16.60
C GLU A 3 3.79 -27.50 16.00
N GLY A 4 4.99 -26.93 15.94
CA GLY A 4 5.20 -25.64 15.31
C GLY A 4 4.80 -25.81 13.85
N VAL A 5 3.78 -25.07 13.42
CA VAL A 5 3.35 -25.04 12.02
C VAL A 5 4.58 -24.71 11.18
N ASP A 6 4.96 -25.63 10.30
CA ASP A 6 6.08 -25.42 9.38
C ASP A 6 5.65 -24.44 8.29
N LEU A 7 5.98 -23.16 8.49
CA LEU A 7 5.71 -22.08 7.53
C LEU A 7 6.71 -22.11 6.35
N SER A 8 7.57 -23.12 6.20
CA SER A 8 8.50 -23.25 5.08
C SER A 8 7.81 -23.26 3.70
N GLN A 9 6.58 -23.76 3.62
CA GLN A 9 5.77 -23.68 2.40
C GLN A 9 5.26 -22.25 2.10
N ILE A 10 5.06 -21.40 3.12
CA ILE A 10 4.78 -19.96 2.92
C ILE A 10 6.08 -19.23 2.53
N ARG A 11 7.22 -19.63 3.12
CA ARG A 11 8.57 -19.14 2.72
C ARG A 11 8.92 -19.48 1.27
N GLY A 12 8.36 -20.58 0.75
CA GLY A 12 8.59 -21.07 -0.61
C GLY A 12 8.17 -20.11 -1.73
N ASP A 13 7.34 -19.10 -1.44
CA ASP A 13 6.92 -18.15 -2.47
C ASP A 13 6.81 -16.69 -1.99
N TRP A 14 7.69 -16.29 -1.06
CA TRP A 14 7.74 -14.91 -0.54
C TRP A 14 7.82 -13.88 -1.68
N LYS A 15 8.62 -14.17 -2.72
CA LYS A 15 8.76 -13.27 -3.87
C LYS A 15 7.45 -13.13 -4.64
N PHE A 16 6.73 -14.20 -4.94
CA PHE A 16 5.45 -14.12 -5.62
C PHE A 16 4.42 -13.31 -4.82
N HIS A 17 4.35 -13.53 -3.50
CA HIS A 17 3.44 -12.78 -2.65
C HIS A 17 3.84 -11.30 -2.59
N MET A 18 5.13 -11.00 -2.52
CA MET A 18 5.61 -9.61 -2.57
C MET A 18 5.29 -8.97 -3.92
N ASP A 19 5.52 -9.67 -5.03
CA ASP A 19 5.19 -9.18 -6.37
C ASP A 19 3.67 -8.96 -6.53
N TYR A 20 2.84 -9.84 -5.94
CA TYR A 20 1.39 -9.69 -5.87
C TYR A 20 0.98 -8.44 -5.07
N VAL A 21 1.49 -8.28 -3.85
CA VAL A 21 1.19 -7.10 -3.00
C VAL A 21 1.63 -5.81 -3.69
N GLN A 22 2.83 -5.81 -4.30
CA GLN A 22 3.32 -4.68 -5.08
C GLN A 22 2.35 -4.31 -6.21
N ASN A 23 1.89 -5.29 -6.98
CA ASN A 23 0.95 -5.03 -8.07
C ASN A 23 -0.42 -4.57 -7.54
N ALA A 24 -0.91 -5.15 -6.44
CA ALA A 24 -2.16 -4.74 -5.82
C ALA A 24 -2.10 -3.27 -5.36
N ILE A 25 -1.01 -2.86 -4.71
CA ILE A 25 -0.80 -1.47 -4.29
C ILE A 25 -0.77 -0.55 -5.51
N GLU A 26 -0.02 -0.91 -6.56
CA GLU A 26 0.03 -0.11 -7.79
C GLU A 26 -1.36 0.13 -8.38
N GLN A 27 -2.16 -0.93 -8.53
CA GLN A 27 -3.50 -0.83 -9.11
C GLN A 27 -4.44 -0.02 -8.21
N THR A 28 -4.35 -0.19 -6.88
CA THR A 28 -5.13 0.59 -5.92
C THR A 28 -4.78 2.07 -5.98
N LEU A 29 -3.49 2.43 -6.06
CA LEU A 29 -3.07 3.83 -6.19
C LEU A 29 -3.44 4.44 -7.55
N ILE A 30 -3.42 3.66 -8.64
CA ILE A 30 -3.95 4.09 -9.94
C ILE A 30 -5.45 4.42 -9.82
N ARG A 31 -6.24 3.53 -9.20
CA ARG A 31 -7.68 3.77 -8.98
C ARG A 31 -7.92 4.97 -8.07
N GLN A 32 -7.17 5.11 -6.99
CA GLN A 32 -7.26 6.26 -6.08
C GLN A 32 -7.04 7.58 -6.83
N ARG A 33 -5.99 7.66 -7.66
CA ARG A 33 -5.73 8.85 -8.49
C ARG A 33 -6.84 9.11 -9.50
N LYS A 34 -7.41 8.07 -10.10
CA LYS A 34 -8.54 8.19 -11.02
C LYS A 34 -9.73 8.86 -10.31
N TYR A 35 -10.17 8.34 -9.17
CA TYR A 35 -11.31 8.93 -8.44
C TYR A 35 -10.98 10.31 -7.89
N TRP A 36 -9.76 10.54 -7.42
CA TRP A 36 -9.32 11.89 -7.03
C TRP A 36 -9.40 12.90 -8.18
N ALA A 37 -9.06 12.49 -9.40
CA ALA A 37 -9.22 13.35 -10.58
C ALA A 37 -10.70 13.58 -10.95
N GLU A 38 -11.58 12.59 -10.74
CA GLU A 38 -13.03 12.75 -10.90
C GLU A 38 -13.63 13.70 -9.83
N LEU A 39 -12.99 13.79 -8.66
CA LEU A 39 -13.27 14.76 -7.60
C LEU A 39 -12.56 16.11 -7.83
N ASP A 40 -12.28 16.46 -9.08
CA ASP A 40 -11.62 17.71 -9.51
C ASP A 40 -10.27 17.99 -8.82
N ASN A 41 -9.52 16.94 -8.47
CA ASN A 41 -8.24 17.02 -7.77
C ASN A 41 -8.35 17.78 -6.42
N ASP A 42 -9.42 17.54 -5.67
CA ASP A 42 -9.71 18.20 -4.40
C ASP A 42 -8.46 18.29 -3.49
N ALA A 43 -8.14 19.52 -3.07
CA ALA A 43 -6.96 19.83 -2.27
C ALA A 43 -7.02 19.23 -0.85
N GLY A 44 -8.21 18.99 -0.30
CA GLY A 44 -8.40 18.44 1.04
C GLY A 44 -7.88 17.00 1.19
N ILE A 45 -7.87 16.24 0.09
CA ILE A 45 -7.32 14.87 0.02
C ILE A 45 -6.05 14.79 -0.85
N GLY A 46 -5.79 15.82 -1.66
CA GLY A 46 -4.72 15.84 -2.66
C GLY A 46 -3.32 15.68 -2.08
N GLU A 47 -3.00 16.31 -0.94
CA GLU A 47 -1.70 16.14 -0.30
C GLU A 47 -1.42 14.68 0.10
N SER A 48 -2.44 13.99 0.63
CA SER A 48 -2.33 12.57 1.01
C SER A 48 -2.14 11.68 -0.21
N VAL A 49 -2.94 11.88 -1.26
CA VAL A 49 -2.83 11.12 -2.51
C VAL A 49 -1.44 11.31 -3.12
N GLN A 50 -0.96 12.55 -3.22
CA GLN A 50 0.36 12.86 -3.78
C GLN A 50 1.49 12.23 -2.97
N ALA A 51 1.44 12.31 -1.63
CA ALA A 51 2.45 11.72 -0.76
C ALA A 51 2.55 10.19 -0.95
N GLN A 52 1.42 9.49 -0.93
CA GLN A 52 1.37 8.03 -1.13
C GLN A 52 1.96 7.63 -2.49
N ASN A 53 1.56 8.34 -3.55
CA ASN A 53 2.02 8.06 -4.91
C ASN A 53 3.52 8.34 -5.10
N LYS A 54 4.03 9.40 -4.47
CA LYS A 54 5.45 9.71 -4.48
C LYS A 54 6.27 8.64 -3.75
N LEU A 55 5.90 8.31 -2.52
CA LEU A 55 6.60 7.31 -1.71
C LEU A 55 6.57 5.93 -2.38
N TRP A 56 5.45 5.57 -3.01
CA TRP A 56 5.36 4.35 -3.80
C TRP A 56 6.28 4.37 -5.04
N SER A 57 6.36 5.50 -5.73
CA SER A 57 7.30 5.67 -6.84
C SER A 57 8.75 5.52 -6.38
N ASP A 58 9.10 6.13 -5.25
CA ASP A 58 10.45 6.08 -4.67
C ASP A 58 10.81 4.65 -4.24
N LEU A 59 9.86 3.92 -3.63
CA LEU A 59 9.99 2.49 -3.31
C LEU A 59 10.31 1.63 -4.53
N LYS A 60 9.57 1.84 -5.63
CA LYS A 60 9.79 1.11 -6.89
C LYS A 60 11.13 1.47 -7.52
N ALA A 61 11.56 2.73 -7.43
CA ALA A 61 12.85 3.16 -7.94
C ALA A 61 14.02 2.54 -7.16
N GLY A 62 13.82 2.26 -5.87
CA GLY A 62 14.76 1.52 -5.01
C GLY A 62 14.70 -0.01 -5.13
N ALA A 63 13.87 -0.55 -6.03
CA ALA A 63 13.76 -2.00 -6.21
C ALA A 63 15.09 -2.60 -6.70
N ASN A 64 15.42 -3.79 -6.22
CA ASN A 64 16.64 -4.50 -6.63
C ASN A 64 16.56 -5.00 -8.09
N ASP A 65 17.64 -5.61 -8.60
CA ASP A 65 17.73 -6.16 -9.96
C ASP A 65 16.67 -7.23 -10.30
N LYS A 66 15.91 -7.71 -9.30
CA LYS A 66 14.81 -8.67 -9.45
C LYS A 66 13.42 -8.02 -9.40
N GLY A 67 13.36 -6.68 -9.40
CA GLY A 67 12.12 -5.90 -9.39
C GLY A 67 11.36 -5.96 -8.07
N THR A 68 12.00 -6.43 -7.00
CA THR A 68 11.40 -6.49 -5.66
C THR A 68 11.80 -5.25 -4.87
N ILE A 69 10.81 -4.55 -4.33
CA ILE A 69 11.04 -3.34 -3.53
C ILE A 69 11.91 -3.65 -2.31
N SER A 70 12.70 -2.66 -1.92
CA SER A 70 13.50 -2.74 -0.70
C SER A 70 12.57 -2.79 0.52
N THR A 71 12.95 -3.62 1.50
CA THR A 71 12.25 -3.78 2.80
C THR A 71 13.07 -3.24 3.96
N THR A 72 14.20 -2.59 3.66
CA THR A 72 15.28 -2.29 4.64
C THR A 72 15.76 -0.84 4.63
N ASP A 73 15.31 -0.02 3.69
CA ASP A 73 15.76 1.37 3.52
C ASP A 73 14.88 2.42 4.21
N GLY A 74 13.82 1.99 4.90
CA GLY A 74 12.91 2.89 5.64
C GLY A 74 11.79 3.50 4.78
N VAL A 75 11.92 3.48 3.45
CA VAL A 75 10.94 4.10 2.55
C VAL A 75 9.61 3.32 2.58
N MET A 76 9.68 2.02 2.84
CA MET A 76 8.51 1.17 3.04
C MET A 76 7.67 1.63 4.22
N GLU A 77 8.33 1.95 5.33
CA GLU A 77 7.69 2.42 6.55
C GLU A 77 7.11 3.82 6.38
N GLU A 78 7.80 4.70 5.65
CA GLU A 78 7.27 6.01 5.28
C GLU A 78 6.00 5.90 4.43
N PHE A 79 6.00 5.01 3.43
CA PHE A 79 4.82 4.72 2.62
C PHE A 79 3.65 4.19 3.47
N ILE A 80 3.91 3.18 4.31
CA ILE A 80 2.91 2.62 5.23
C ILE A 80 2.35 3.72 6.16
N ALA A 81 3.22 4.56 6.72
CA ALA A 81 2.81 5.65 7.58
C ALA A 81 1.93 6.67 6.83
N ALA A 82 2.26 7.01 5.58
CA ALA A 82 1.46 7.90 4.75
C ALA A 82 0.07 7.34 4.42
N CYS A 83 -0.03 6.03 4.13
CA CYS A 83 -1.31 5.37 3.93
C CYS A 83 -2.15 5.30 5.21
N ARG A 84 -1.52 5.10 6.37
CA ARG A 84 -2.21 5.10 7.67
C ARG A 84 -2.68 6.50 8.07
N ALA A 85 -1.84 7.52 7.87
CA ALA A 85 -2.17 8.90 8.18
C ALA A 85 -3.34 9.45 7.35
N SER A 86 -3.54 8.95 6.13
CA SER A 86 -4.67 9.40 5.30
C SER A 86 -6.03 8.88 5.77
N LYS A 87 -6.10 7.98 6.76
CA LYS A 87 -7.36 7.42 7.27
C LYS A 87 -8.32 8.53 7.69
N GLU A 88 -7.90 9.38 8.62
CA GLU A 88 -8.79 10.41 9.18
C GLU A 88 -9.25 11.40 8.10
N ILE A 89 -8.38 11.72 7.15
CA ILE A 89 -8.68 12.63 6.05
C ILE A 89 -9.68 11.99 5.07
N CYS A 90 -9.47 10.73 4.65
CA CYS A 90 -10.40 10.05 3.74
C CYS A 90 -11.76 9.79 4.41
N ASP A 91 -11.76 9.34 5.67
CA ASP A 91 -13.00 9.06 6.42
C ASP A 91 -13.81 10.38 6.60
N ALA A 92 -13.15 11.49 6.97
CA ALA A 92 -13.82 12.79 7.10
C ALA A 92 -14.25 13.41 5.75
N TYR A 93 -13.69 12.93 4.62
CA TYR A 93 -14.11 13.34 3.28
C TYR A 93 -15.37 12.57 2.85
N GLU A 94 -15.41 11.27 3.11
CA GLU A 94 -16.59 10.40 2.90
C GLU A 94 -17.82 10.90 3.66
N ASP A 95 -17.65 11.33 4.91
CA ASP A 95 -18.74 11.87 5.72
C ASP A 95 -19.34 13.20 5.19
N LYS A 96 -18.62 13.93 4.34
CA LYS A 96 -19.07 15.23 3.79
C LYS A 96 -19.88 15.09 2.51
N ASP A 97 -19.60 14.06 1.71
CA ASP A 97 -20.24 13.81 0.43
C ASP A 97 -20.37 12.31 0.20
N GLY A 98 -21.60 11.80 0.25
CA GLY A 98 -21.91 10.38 0.02
C GLY A 98 -22.13 10.05 -1.46
N SER A 99 -21.46 10.75 -2.38
CA SER A 99 -21.51 10.42 -3.79
C SER A 99 -20.76 9.11 -4.07
N GLU A 100 -21.19 8.36 -5.10
CA GLU A 100 -20.57 7.08 -5.48
C GLU A 100 -19.05 7.24 -5.73
N THR A 101 -18.63 8.35 -6.34
CA THR A 101 -17.21 8.65 -6.57
C THR A 101 -16.44 8.81 -5.27
N VAL A 102 -17.03 9.42 -4.24
CA VAL A 102 -16.40 9.58 -2.93
C VAL A 102 -16.32 8.25 -2.19
N GLU A 103 -17.39 7.44 -2.24
CA GLU A 103 -17.38 6.09 -1.64
C GLU A 103 -16.29 5.21 -2.28
N GLU A 104 -16.17 5.24 -3.61
CA GLU A 104 -15.13 4.52 -4.34
C GLU A 104 -13.71 5.05 -4.01
N PHE A 105 -13.54 6.37 -3.90
CA PHE A 105 -12.28 6.95 -3.44
C PHE A 105 -11.93 6.48 -2.02
N ALA A 106 -12.87 6.57 -1.06
CA ALA A 106 -12.67 6.14 0.31
C ALA A 106 -12.35 4.64 0.40
N GLU A 107 -12.98 3.83 -0.45
CA GLU A 107 -12.69 2.41 -0.57
C GLU A 107 -11.26 2.15 -1.06
N THR A 108 -10.74 2.92 -2.02
CA THR A 108 -9.31 2.81 -2.39
C THR A 108 -8.39 3.21 -1.24
N CYS A 109 -8.74 4.21 -0.40
CA CYS A 109 -7.98 4.51 0.81
C CYS A 109 -8.02 3.36 1.82
N ARG A 110 -9.15 2.64 1.95
CA ARG A 110 -9.28 1.46 2.82
C ARG A 110 -8.42 0.31 2.32
N GLN A 111 -8.48 0.02 1.02
CA GLN A 111 -7.69 -1.04 0.38
C GLN A 111 -6.19 -0.77 0.47
N ALA A 112 -5.74 0.47 0.24
CA ALA A 112 -4.34 0.84 0.37
C ALA A 112 -3.81 0.57 1.79
N ARG A 113 -4.62 0.84 2.83
CA ARG A 113 -4.27 0.55 4.22
C ARG A 113 -4.20 -0.95 4.50
N ALA A 114 -5.16 -1.74 4.03
CA ALA A 114 -5.13 -3.19 4.19
C ALA A 114 -3.87 -3.80 3.54
N LEU A 115 -3.53 -3.34 2.34
CA LEU A 115 -2.32 -3.77 1.64
C LEU A 115 -1.02 -3.33 2.35
N CYS A 116 -1.04 -2.25 3.14
CA CYS A 116 0.10 -1.87 3.97
C CYS A 116 0.34 -2.87 5.12
N ASP A 117 -0.71 -3.45 5.69
CA ASP A 117 -0.58 -4.50 6.70
C ASP A 117 0.00 -5.78 6.08
N ASP A 118 -0.40 -6.11 4.85
CA ASP A 118 0.21 -7.20 4.08
C ASP A 118 1.69 -6.91 3.77
N LEU A 119 2.03 -5.68 3.39
CA LEU A 119 3.41 -5.27 3.13
C LEU A 119 4.31 -5.43 4.37
N GLU A 120 3.81 -5.02 5.54
CA GLU A 120 4.50 -5.16 6.83
C GLU A 120 4.68 -6.63 7.22
N MET A 121 3.65 -7.45 6.99
CA MET A 121 3.72 -8.90 7.18
C MET A 121 4.79 -9.52 6.27
N MET A 122 4.81 -9.16 4.99
CA MET A 122 5.78 -9.65 4.02
C MET A 122 7.21 -9.26 4.41
N LYS A 123 7.43 -8.04 4.89
CA LYS A 123 8.74 -7.63 5.43
C LYS A 123 9.19 -8.56 6.56
N GLY A 124 8.32 -8.87 7.52
CA GLY A 124 8.64 -9.77 8.64
C GLY A 124 8.91 -11.23 8.23
N GLN A 125 8.42 -11.64 7.06
CA GLN A 125 8.58 -13.00 6.54
C GLN A 125 9.72 -13.16 5.53
N ARG A 126 10.52 -12.10 5.28
CA ARG A 126 11.63 -12.14 4.31
C ARG A 126 12.60 -13.29 4.64
N PRO A 127 12.88 -14.21 3.70
CA PRO A 127 13.87 -15.26 3.90
C PRO A 127 15.27 -14.67 4.14
N PRO A 128 16.11 -15.31 4.97
CA PRO A 128 17.50 -14.90 5.12
C PRO A 128 18.24 -15.00 3.78
N GLU A 129 19.06 -13.99 3.47
CA GLU A 129 19.93 -14.02 2.30
C GLU A 129 21.03 -15.07 2.54
N HIS A 130 21.06 -16.12 1.71
CA HIS A 130 22.08 -17.17 1.75
C HIS A 130 23.30 -16.81 0.91
#